data_AF-A0A7S2QY43-F1
#
_entry.id   AF-A0A7S2QY43-F1
#
_cell.length_a   1.000
_cell.length_b   1.000
_cell.length_c   1.000
_cell.angle_alpha   90.00
_cell.angle_beta   90.00
_cell.angle_gamma   90.00
#
_symmetry.space_group_name_H-M   'P 1'
#
loop_
_entity.id
_entity.type
_entity.pdbx_description
1 polymer ?
#
loop_
_entity_poly.entity_id
_entity_poly.type
_entity_poly.pdbx_seq_one_letter_code
_entity_poly.pdbx_strand_id
1 'polypeptide(L)'
;RIPVSMCLTLSTCGMPDVAEAIHAKVVEQKLLAGWLCEAASALCVERHLGRASKYFAYIRVLPDCEPNVVSMWSDEERGYLVNTEVEVGLRDELREARREWDCIVEEVFKAHDVKCSFDL
;
A
#
# COMPACT_ATOMS: atom_id res chain seq x y z
N ARG A 1 3.01 21.88 14.58
CA ARG A 1 1.91 21.74 13.58
C ARG A 1 2.52 21.22 12.30
N ILE A 2 1.94 20.18 11.68
CA ILE A 2 2.44 19.61 10.42
C ILE A 2 1.73 20.31 9.25
N PRO A 3 2.46 20.89 8.26
CA PRO A 3 1.85 21.43 7.04
C PRO A 3 1.26 20.32 6.15
N VAL A 4 0.13 20.57 5.51
CA VAL A 4 -0.50 19.58 4.59
C VAL A 4 0.41 19.20 3.44
N SER A 5 1.25 20.14 2.96
CA SER A 5 2.27 19.89 1.93
C SER A 5 3.37 18.91 2.35
N MET A 6 3.47 18.61 3.65
CA MET A 6 4.40 17.63 4.22
C MET A 6 3.73 16.28 4.52
N CYS A 7 2.44 16.12 4.26
CA CYS A 7 1.78 14.82 4.34
C CYS A 7 2.21 13.95 3.15
N LEU A 8 2.36 12.65 3.36
CA LEU A 8 2.54 11.68 2.29
C LEU A 8 1.18 11.32 1.70
N THR A 9 0.99 11.62 0.42
CA THR A 9 -0.20 11.32 -0.38
C THR A 9 0.24 10.94 -1.78
N LEU A 10 -0.64 10.34 -2.58
CA LEU A 10 -0.34 10.07 -3.99
C LEU A 10 0.08 11.33 -4.76
N SER A 11 -0.64 12.44 -4.55
CA SER A 11 -0.36 13.74 -5.16
C SER A 11 0.95 14.40 -4.72
N THR A 12 1.57 13.94 -3.64
CA THR A 12 2.82 14.52 -3.11
C THR A 12 4.02 13.58 -3.23
N CYS A 13 3.83 12.40 -3.81
CA CYS A 13 4.90 11.41 -3.98
C CYS A 13 5.92 11.83 -5.07
N GLY A 14 7.11 11.23 -5.04
CA GLY A 14 8.24 11.59 -5.88
C GLY A 14 8.18 11.13 -7.34
N MET A 15 7.15 10.37 -7.75
CA MET A 15 6.93 9.92 -9.13
C MET A 15 5.52 10.34 -9.61
N PRO A 16 5.37 11.59 -10.12
CA PRO A 16 4.07 12.12 -10.52
C PRO A 16 3.39 11.34 -11.66
N ASP A 17 4.19 10.77 -12.55
CA ASP A 17 3.76 9.88 -13.65
C ASP A 17 3.12 8.59 -13.12
N VAL A 18 3.76 7.94 -12.14
CA VAL A 18 3.19 6.79 -11.43
C VAL A 18 1.92 7.20 -10.69
N ALA A 19 1.93 8.35 -10.01
CA ALA A 19 0.78 8.87 -9.28
C ALA A 19 -0.44 9.09 -10.18
N GLU A 20 -0.25 9.69 -11.34
CA GLU A 20 -1.31 9.92 -12.31
C GLU A 20 -1.87 8.60 -12.86
N ALA A 21 -1.00 7.65 -13.20
CA ALA A 21 -1.40 6.33 -13.71
C ALA A 21 -2.19 5.51 -12.68
N ILE A 22 -1.76 5.50 -11.41
CA ILE A 22 -2.50 4.87 -10.31
C ILE A 22 -3.87 5.54 -10.13
N HIS A 23 -3.91 6.86 -10.06
CA HIS A 23 -5.16 7.60 -9.87
C HIS A 23 -6.17 7.30 -10.99
N ALA A 24 -5.71 7.29 -12.24
CA ALA A 24 -6.56 6.98 -13.40
C ALA A 24 -7.18 5.57 -13.28
N LYS A 25 -6.38 4.56 -12.92
CA LYS A 25 -6.84 3.17 -12.72
C LYS A 25 -7.80 3.04 -11.54
N VAL A 26 -7.55 3.73 -10.42
CA VAL A 26 -8.46 3.76 -9.25
C VAL A 26 -9.81 4.33 -9.62
N VAL A 27 -9.84 5.45 -10.37
CA VAL A 27 -11.08 6.08 -10.86
C VAL A 27 -11.83 5.16 -11.82
N GLU A 28 -11.12 4.50 -12.74
CA GLU A 28 -11.69 3.54 -13.69
C GLU A 28 -12.38 2.36 -12.99
N GLN A 29 -11.73 1.80 -11.96
CA GLN A 29 -12.21 0.62 -11.21
C GLN A 29 -13.30 0.96 -10.19
N LYS A 30 -13.58 2.25 -9.92
CA LYS A 30 -14.62 2.73 -8.98
C LYS A 30 -14.53 2.09 -7.59
N LEU A 31 -13.31 1.96 -7.07
CA LEU A 31 -13.08 1.36 -5.76
C LEU A 31 -13.68 2.23 -4.64
N LEU A 32 -14.45 1.62 -3.74
CA LEU A 32 -15.04 2.30 -2.57
C LEU A 32 -13.97 2.86 -1.63
N ALA A 33 -12.82 2.17 -1.52
CA ALA A 33 -11.69 2.55 -0.67
C ALA A 33 -10.44 2.89 -1.48
N GLY A 34 -10.59 3.40 -2.72
CA GLY A 34 -9.48 3.68 -3.62
C GLY A 34 -8.37 4.56 -3.02
N TRP A 35 -8.71 5.46 -2.10
CA TRP A 35 -7.75 6.31 -1.38
C TRP A 35 -6.71 5.53 -0.57
N LEU A 36 -7.03 4.31 -0.08
CA LEU A 36 -6.06 3.44 0.60
C LEU A 36 -5.05 2.86 -0.39
N CYS A 37 -5.53 2.40 -1.56
CA CYS A 37 -4.67 1.94 -2.64
C CYS A 37 -3.73 3.06 -3.12
N GLU A 38 -4.25 4.29 -3.24
CA GLU A 38 -3.46 5.48 -3.57
C GLU A 38 -2.39 5.79 -2.51
N ALA A 39 -2.76 5.76 -1.22
CA ALA A 39 -1.84 6.02 -0.12
C ALA A 39 -0.75 4.93 -0.01
N ALA A 40 -1.12 3.66 -0.14
CA ALA A 40 -0.18 2.53 -0.15
C ALA A 40 0.78 2.63 -1.34
N SER A 41 0.29 3.00 -2.52
CA SER A 41 1.11 3.20 -3.72
C SER A 41 2.12 4.32 -3.52
N ALA A 42 1.71 5.45 -2.92
CA ALA A 42 2.60 6.55 -2.59
C ALA A 42 3.74 6.11 -1.65
N LEU A 43 3.44 5.29 -0.64
CA LEU A 43 4.45 4.75 0.26
C LEU A 43 5.43 3.80 -0.44
N CYS A 44 4.95 2.90 -1.30
CA CYS A 44 5.80 2.04 -2.12
C CYS A 44 6.76 2.85 -3.00
N VAL A 45 6.25 3.88 -3.69
CA VAL A 45 7.07 4.78 -4.53
C VAL A 45 8.19 5.42 -3.72
N GLU A 46 7.87 5.97 -2.55
CA GLU A 46 8.86 6.65 -1.74
C GLU A 46 9.87 5.69 -1.10
N ARG A 47 9.46 4.47 -0.75
CA ARG A 47 10.37 3.39 -0.34
C ARG A 47 11.31 3.01 -1.49
N HIS A 48 10.80 2.88 -2.70
CA HIS A 48 11.59 2.58 -3.91
C HIS A 48 12.63 3.67 -4.19
N LEU A 49 12.28 4.96 -4.06
CA LEU A 49 13.20 6.08 -4.24
C LEU A 49 14.31 6.12 -3.18
N GLY A 50 14.10 5.52 -2.01
CA GLY A 50 15.07 5.46 -0.93
C GLY A 50 15.58 6.84 -0.54
N ARG A 51 16.90 7.06 -0.64
CA ARG A 51 17.55 8.33 -0.27
C ARG A 51 17.13 9.53 -1.14
N ALA A 52 16.60 9.29 -2.33
CA ALA A 52 16.09 10.36 -3.19
C ALA A 52 14.72 10.89 -2.73
N SER A 53 14.01 10.13 -1.89
CA SER A 53 12.73 10.55 -1.31
C SER A 53 12.90 11.76 -0.38
N LYS A 54 12.05 12.78 -0.56
CA LYS A 54 11.94 13.87 0.43
C LYS A 54 11.40 13.39 1.79
N TYR A 55 10.73 12.24 1.81
CA TYR A 55 10.23 11.57 3.01
C TYR A 55 11.22 10.55 3.61
N PHE A 56 12.44 10.43 3.07
CA PHE A 56 13.41 9.40 3.48
C PHE A 56 13.60 9.32 5.01
N ALA A 57 13.72 10.47 5.68
CA ALA A 57 13.91 10.51 7.13
C ALA A 57 12.71 9.95 7.90
N TYR A 58 11.50 10.16 7.39
CA TYR A 58 10.27 9.61 7.95
C TYR A 58 10.13 8.12 7.65
N ILE A 59 10.35 7.71 6.40
CA ILE A 59 10.21 6.31 5.97
C ILE A 59 11.20 5.40 6.67
N ARG A 60 12.45 5.86 6.90
CA ARG A 60 13.49 5.07 7.58
C ARG A 60 13.12 4.69 9.03
N VAL A 61 12.20 5.41 9.68
CA VAL A 61 11.76 5.08 11.04
C VAL A 61 10.47 4.27 11.06
N LEU A 62 9.80 4.10 9.92
CA LEU A 62 8.64 3.22 9.83
C LEU A 62 9.09 1.76 9.80
N PRO A 63 8.39 0.85 10.47
CA PRO A 63 8.64 -0.56 10.32
C PRO A 63 8.24 -1.02 8.91
N ASP A 64 8.89 -2.07 8.41
CA ASP A 64 8.54 -2.65 7.11
C ASP A 64 7.14 -3.28 7.14
N CYS A 65 6.80 -3.92 8.27
CA CYS A 65 5.50 -4.48 8.60
C CYS A 65 5.11 -4.16 10.05
N GLU A 66 3.82 -4.04 10.33
CA GLU A 66 3.33 -3.82 11.69
C GLU A 66 3.21 -5.17 12.44
N PRO A 67 4.02 -5.43 13.48
CA PRO A 67 4.17 -6.78 14.06
C PRO A 67 2.92 -7.28 14.81
N ASN A 68 2.02 -6.39 15.18
CA ASN A 68 0.82 -6.71 15.96
C ASN A 68 -0.46 -6.66 15.13
N VAL A 69 -0.34 -6.67 13.80
CA VAL A 69 -1.50 -6.74 12.91
C VAL A 69 -1.70 -8.20 12.50
N VAL A 70 -2.94 -8.68 12.64
CA VAL A 70 -3.31 -10.08 12.41
C VAL A 70 -2.97 -10.55 10.98
N SER A 71 -2.99 -9.65 9.99
CA SER A 71 -2.57 -9.96 8.62
C SER A 71 -1.11 -10.40 8.50
N MET A 72 -0.27 -10.05 9.47
CA MET A 72 1.15 -10.40 9.52
C MET A 72 1.43 -11.63 10.38
N TRP A 73 0.40 -12.23 10.99
CA TRP A 73 0.54 -13.44 11.80
C TRP A 73 0.84 -14.66 10.93
N SER A 74 1.65 -15.57 11.48
CA SER A 74 1.89 -16.88 10.91
C SER A 74 0.60 -17.69 10.76
N ASP A 75 0.61 -18.74 9.93
CA ASP A 75 -0.55 -19.63 9.79
C ASP A 75 -0.92 -20.30 11.13
N GLU A 76 0.07 -20.59 11.98
CA GLU A 76 -0.13 -21.14 13.31
C GLU A 76 -0.87 -20.15 14.23
N GLU A 77 -0.43 -18.90 14.27
CA GLU A 77 -1.07 -17.84 15.07
C GLU A 77 -2.48 -17.51 14.56
N ARG A 78 -2.69 -17.51 13.24
CA ARG A 78 -4.03 -17.34 12.66
C ARG A 78 -4.98 -18.50 13.00
N GLY A 79 -4.45 -19.66 13.40
CA GLY A 79 -5.22 -20.77 13.97
C GLY A 79 -6.03 -20.40 15.21
N TYR A 80 -5.60 -19.40 15.99
CA TYR A 80 -6.37 -18.91 17.16
C TYR A 80 -7.66 -18.19 16.79
N LEU A 81 -7.84 -17.82 15.52
CA LEU A 81 -8.97 -17.04 15.04
C LEU A 81 -10.02 -17.90 14.33
N VAL A 82 -9.82 -19.21 14.25
CA VAL A 82 -10.73 -20.12 13.56
C VAL A 82 -12.15 -19.99 14.13
N ASN A 83 -13.12 -19.82 13.24
CA ASN A 83 -14.54 -19.58 13.54
C ASN A 83 -14.85 -18.24 14.22
N THR A 84 -13.94 -17.26 14.16
CA THR A 84 -14.21 -15.89 14.61
C THR A 84 -14.60 -15.00 13.42
N GLU A 85 -15.29 -13.90 13.70
CA GLU A 85 -15.57 -12.87 12.68
C GLU A 85 -14.27 -12.23 12.15
N VAL A 86 -13.20 -12.23 12.95
CA VAL A 86 -11.89 -11.69 12.56
C VAL A 86 -11.26 -12.53 11.44
N GLU A 87 -11.39 -13.86 11.47
CA GLU A 87 -10.90 -14.73 10.38
C GLU A 87 -11.57 -14.38 9.05
N VAL A 88 -12.90 -14.27 9.06
CA VAL A 88 -13.69 -13.95 7.86
C VAL A 88 -13.34 -12.57 7.34
N GLY A 89 -13.33 -11.56 8.22
CA GLY A 89 -12.99 -10.19 7.87
C GLY A 89 -11.58 -10.07 7.29
N LEU A 90 -10.59 -10.66 7.95
CA LEU A 90 -9.20 -10.65 7.49
C LEU A 90 -9.05 -11.29 6.11
N ARG A 91 -9.67 -12.46 5.89
CA ARG A 91 -9.60 -13.15 4.61
C ARG A 91 -10.18 -12.30 3.48
N ASP A 92 -11.33 -11.69 3.74
CA ASP A 92 -12.02 -10.88 2.73
C ASP A 92 -11.25 -9.57 2.45
N GLU A 93 -10.71 -8.91 3.48
CA GLU A 93 -9.84 -7.73 3.34
C GLU A 93 -8.56 -8.03 2.56
N LEU A 94 -7.85 -9.12 2.90
CA LEU A 94 -6.64 -9.53 2.17
C LEU A 94 -6.93 -9.88 0.72
N ARG A 95 -8.07 -10.52 0.44
CA ARG A 95 -8.50 -10.84 -0.93
C ARG A 95 -8.75 -9.57 -1.74
N GLU A 96 -9.45 -8.59 -1.18
CA GLU A 96 -9.69 -7.33 -1.89
C GLU A 96 -8.38 -6.53 -2.05
N ALA A 97 -7.53 -6.45 -1.03
CA ALA A 97 -6.23 -5.79 -1.14
C ALA A 97 -5.34 -6.44 -2.22
N ARG A 98 -5.34 -7.77 -2.31
CA ARG A 98 -4.63 -8.51 -3.36
C ARG A 98 -5.19 -8.20 -4.75
N ARG A 99 -6.51 -8.18 -4.89
CA ARG A 99 -7.17 -7.83 -6.15
C ARG A 99 -6.84 -6.40 -6.58
N GLU A 100 -6.87 -5.44 -5.66
CA GLU A 100 -6.48 -4.05 -5.93
C GLU A 100 -5.02 -3.97 -6.41
N TRP A 101 -4.12 -4.70 -5.76
CA TRP A 101 -2.74 -4.80 -6.20
C TRP A 101 -2.62 -5.34 -7.63
N ASP A 102 -3.19 -6.51 -7.89
CA ASP A 102 -3.05 -7.21 -9.17
C ASP A 102 -3.66 -6.42 -10.34
N CYS A 103 -4.80 -5.73 -10.12
CA CYS A 103 -5.51 -5.02 -11.19
C CYS A 103 -5.06 -3.57 -11.41
N ILE A 104 -4.41 -2.95 -10.42
CA ILE A 104 -4.08 -1.51 -10.46
C ILE A 104 -2.57 -1.31 -10.29
N VAL A 105 -2.03 -1.75 -9.16
CA VAL A 105 -0.70 -1.35 -8.73
C VAL A 105 0.38 -2.08 -9.52
N GLU A 106 0.24 -3.40 -9.67
CA GLU A 106 1.29 -4.26 -10.24
C GLU A 106 1.63 -3.87 -11.68
N GLU A 107 0.61 -3.64 -12.52
CA GLU A 107 0.80 -3.22 -13.92
C GLU A 107 1.53 -1.88 -14.03
N VAL A 108 1.10 -0.90 -13.24
CA VAL A 108 1.68 0.45 -13.26
C VAL A 108 3.12 0.41 -12.75
N PHE A 109 3.39 -0.31 -11.67
CA PHE A 109 4.72 -0.40 -11.08
C PHE A 109 5.69 -1.12 -12.02
N LYS A 110 5.26 -2.20 -12.69
CA LYS A 110 6.05 -2.87 -13.72
C LYS A 110 6.38 -1.94 -14.89
N ALA A 111 5.42 -1.14 -15.34
CA ALA A 111 5.62 -0.21 -16.46
C ALA A 111 6.61 0.92 -16.14
N HIS A 112 6.75 1.31 -14.87
CA HIS A 112 7.61 2.40 -14.41
C HIS A 112 8.84 1.94 -13.61
N ASP A 113 9.14 0.64 -13.62
CA ASP A 113 10.26 0.00 -12.91
C ASP A 113 10.28 0.24 -11.38
N VAL A 114 9.11 0.46 -10.76
CA VAL A 114 8.99 0.63 -9.31
C VAL A 114 9.17 -0.73 -8.63
N LYS A 115 10.14 -0.80 -7.72
CA LYS A 115 10.45 -2.02 -6.95
C LYS A 115 9.59 -2.10 -5.69
N CYS A 116 8.41 -2.70 -5.79
CA CYS A 116 7.54 -3.05 -4.66
C CYS A 116 6.78 -4.35 -5.02
N SER A 117 6.53 -5.21 -4.03
CA SER A 117 5.72 -6.42 -4.16
C SER A 117 4.61 -6.45 -3.10
N PHE A 118 3.52 -7.15 -3.41
CA PHE A 118 2.47 -7.43 -2.43
C PHE A 118 2.91 -8.46 -1.39
N ASP A 119 3.65 -9.47 -1.86
CA ASP A 119 4.19 -10.52 -1.01
C ASP A 119 5.44 -9.99 -0.31
N LEU A 120 5.50 -10.15 1.02
CA LEU A 120 6.64 -9.85 1.88
C LEU A 120 7.77 -10.87 1.72
#